data_AF-A0A2D0HE79-F1
#
_entry.id   AF-A0A2D0HE79-F1
#
_cell.length_a   1.000
_cell.length_b   1.000
_cell.length_c   1.000
_cell.angle_alpha   90.00
_cell.angle_beta   90.00
_cell.angle_gamma   90.00
#
_symmetry.space_group_name_H-M   'P 1'
#
loop_
_entity.id
_entity.type
_entity.pdbx_description
1 polymer ?
#
loop_
_entity_poly.entity_id
_entity_poly.type
_entity_poly.pdbx_seq_one_letter_code
_entity_poly.pdbx_strand_id
1 'polypeptide(L)' 'ASIRERTEKEWGFVDCISFIVMQYSGITEALTADEHFQQAGFRALLRENLP' A
#
# COMPACT_ATOMS: atom_id res chain seq x y z
N ALA A 1 -20.93 7.73 1.65
CA ALA A 1 -20.75 7.38 0.23
C ALA A 1 -20.04 6.03 0.18
N SER A 2 -20.72 5.01 -0.34
CA SER A 2 -20.28 3.61 -0.32
C SER A 2 -19.14 3.39 -1.32
N ILE A 3 -17.93 3.08 -0.84
CA ILE A 3 -16.84 2.66 -1.72
C ILE A 3 -16.98 1.16 -1.93
N ARG A 4 -17.68 0.88 -3.03
CA ARG A 4 -17.81 -0.36 -3.80
C ARG A 4 -16.78 -1.45 -3.49
N GLU A 5 -17.35 -2.59 -3.11
CA GLU A 5 -16.89 -3.96 -3.31
C GLU A 5 -16.00 -4.12 -4.57
N ARG A 6 -14.69 -4.24 -4.34
CA ARG A 6 -13.75 -4.91 -5.24
C ARG A 6 -12.97 -5.90 -4.38
N THR A 7 -13.42 -7.16 -4.42
CA THR A 7 -12.67 -8.38 -4.11
C THR A 7 -11.67 -8.29 -2.95
N GLU A 8 -12.12 -8.69 -1.75
CA GLU A 8 -11.33 -9.33 -0.68
C GLU A 8 -9.84 -8.96 -0.56
N LYS A 9 -9.55 -7.67 -0.33
CA LYS A 9 -8.28 -7.24 0.25
C LYS A 9 -8.60 -6.28 1.38
N GLU A 10 -8.56 -6.79 2.61
CA GLU A 10 -8.71 -5.99 3.83
C GLU A 10 -7.46 -5.14 4.04
N TRP A 11 -7.36 -4.03 3.30
CA TRP A 11 -6.39 -2.99 3.61
C TRP A 11 -6.85 -2.21 4.83
N GLY A 12 -5.93 -1.91 5.74
CA GLY A 12 -6.22 -1.06 6.88
C GLY A 12 -6.56 0.37 6.44
N PHE A 13 -7.29 1.10 7.28
CA PHE A 13 -7.60 2.51 7.02
C PHE A 13 -6.33 3.36 6.83
N VAL A 14 -5.27 3.05 7.58
CA VAL A 14 -3.97 3.72 7.49
C VAL A 14 -3.29 3.43 6.14
N ASP A 15 -3.44 2.23 5.60
CA ASP A 15 -2.87 1.84 4.30
C ASP A 15 -3.49 2.67 3.18
N CYS A 16 -4.81 2.81 3.18
CA CYS A 16 -5.54 3.64 2.21
C CYS A 16 -5.07 5.09 2.21
N ILE A 17 -4.89 5.70 3.38
CA ILE A 17 -4.39 7.07 3.50
C ILE A 17 -2.94 7.15 2.99
N SER A 18 -2.11 6.19 3.38
CA SER A 18 -0.71 6.13 2.96
C SER A 18 -0.58 6.07 1.43
N PHE A 19 -1.40 5.25 0.75
CA PHE A 19 -1.39 5.15 -0.70
C PHE A 19 -1.75 6.47 -1.39
N ILE A 20 -2.75 7.20 -0.87
CA ILE A 20 -3.16 8.50 -1.41
C ILE A 20 -2.03 9.53 -1.26
N VAL A 21 -1.42 9.60 -0.08
CA VAL A 21 -0.30 10.52 0.18
C VAL A 21 0.89 10.20 -0.71
N MET A 22 1.25 8.92 -0.81
CA MET A 22 2.36 8.48 -1.66
C MET A 22 2.14 8.78 -3.13
N GLN A 23 0.94 8.52 -3.67
CA GLN A 23 0.59 8.89 -5.04
C GLN A 23 0.68 10.39 -5.27
N TYR A 24 0.14 11.19 -4.36
CA TYR A 24 0.16 12.65 -4.47
C TYR A 24 1.57 13.22 -4.39
N SER A 25 2.45 12.61 -3.58
CA SER A 25 3.84 13.02 -3.41
C SER A 25 4.81 12.37 -4.40
N GLY A 26 4.33 11.50 -5.30
CA GLY A 26 5.19 10.77 -6.24
C GLY A 26 6.16 9.79 -5.57
N ILE A 27 5.85 9.33 -4.36
CA ILE A 27 6.65 8.37 -3.60
C ILE A 27 6.28 6.97 -4.06
N THR A 28 7.26 6.21 -4.53
CA THR A 28 7.08 4.83 -5.03
C THR A 28 7.57 3.76 -4.06
N GLU A 29 8.33 4.16 -3.03
CA GLU A 29 9.01 3.27 -2.10
C GLU A 29 8.50 3.50 -0.67
N ALA A 30 8.07 2.42 -0.02
CA ALA A 30 7.64 2.41 1.38
C ALA A 30 8.60 1.57 2.21
N LEU A 31 9.13 2.13 3.29
CA LEU A 31 9.89 1.39 4.29
C LEU A 31 8.93 0.62 5.20
N THR A 32 8.36 -0.47 4.68
CA THR A 32 7.37 -1.30 5.38
C THR A 32 7.59 -2.78 5.09
N ALA A 33 7.18 -3.61 6.05
CA ALA A 33 7.09 -5.07 5.91
C ALA A 33 5.68 -5.53 5.47
N ASP A 34 4.76 -4.60 5.26
CA ASP A 34 3.38 -4.87 4.85
C ASP A 34 3.28 -5.20 3.35
N GLU A 35 2.60 -6.29 3.02
CA GLU A 35 2.39 -6.71 1.64
C GLU A 35 1.37 -5.86 0.87
N HIS A 36 0.46 -5.18 1.59
CA HIS A 36 -0.57 -4.34 0.98
C HIS A 36 0.04 -3.25 0.09
N PHE A 37 1.21 -2.75 0.45
CA PHE A 37 1.95 -1.77 -0.34
C PHE A 37 2.41 -2.35 -1.68
N GLN A 38 2.88 -3.61 -1.70
CA GLN A 38 3.23 -4.30 -2.96
C GLN A 38 1.99 -4.54 -3.82
N GLN A 39 0.87 -4.93 -3.19
CA GLN A 39 -0.40 -5.13 -3.87
C GLN A 39 -0.99 -3.84 -4.46
N ALA A 40 -0.70 -2.70 -3.83
CA ALA A 40 -1.08 -1.36 -4.29
C ALA A 40 -0.10 -0.78 -5.35
N GLY A 41 0.99 -1.50 -5.68
CA GLY A 41 1.96 -1.11 -6.71
C GLY A 41 3.16 -0.31 -6.20
N PHE A 42 3.38 -0.25 -4.88
CA PHE A 42 4.56 0.36 -4.27
C PHE A 42 5.63 -0.68 -3.95
N ARG A 43 6.87 -0.23 -3.78
CA ARG A 43 7.98 -1.07 -3.32
C ARG A 43 8.01 -1.13 -1.80
N ALA A 44 7.79 -2.31 -1.22
CA ALA A 44 7.91 -2.52 0.22
C ALA A 44 9.35 -2.94 0.57
N LEU A 45 10.19 -1.97 0.92
CA LEU A 45 11.64 -2.15 1.02
C LEU A 45 12.08 -3.19 2.07
N LEU A 46 11.31 -3.39 3.14
CA LEU A 46 11.63 -4.40 4.15
C LEU A 46 11.26 -5.82 3.71
N ARG A 47 10.44 -5.97 2.66
CA ARG A 47 10.09 -7.27 2.06
C ARG A 47 10.98 -7.64 0.88
N GLU A 48 11.54 -6.65 0.17
CA GLU A 48 12.45 -6.88 -0.96
C GLU A 48 13.81 -7.46 -0.56
N ASN A 49 14.22 -7.26 0.70
CA ASN A 49 15.51 -7.72 1.24
C ASN A 49 15.41 -8.99 2.11
N LEU A 50 14.28 -9.69 2.09
CA LEU A 50 14.19 -10.99 2.74
C LEU A 50 14.68 -12.08 1.76
N PRO A 51 15.70 -12.88 2.10
CA PRO A 51 16.18 -13.97 1.24
C PRO A 51 15.10 -15.03 0.98
#